data_AF-A0A165MAN6-F1
#
_entry.id   AF-A0A165MAN6-F1
#
_cell.length_a   1.000
_cell.length_b   1.000
_cell.length_c   1.000
_cell.angle_alpha   90.00
_cell.angle_beta   90.00
_cell.angle_gamma   90.00
#
_symmetry.space_group_name_H-M   'P 1'
#
loop_
_entity.id
_entity.type
_entity.pdbx_description
1 polymer ?
#
loop_
_entity_poly.entity_id
_entity_poly.type
_entity_poly.pdbx_seq_one_letter_code
_entity_poly.pdbx_strand_id
1 'polypeptide(L)'
;MSTRTLQDYILIGLTAALLLCVRPVWRRILSCERKRELTAGITPLRGTPEISGTEYHTDRRRAKQQYDAFLVLDVEGTCEDGPKAFDYPNEIIEWPVCLLRWKDKNEEGFAEGLEIVSEFRSFVRPTWKPQLSEFCTQLTGIAQEQVDGAPTFTELLDSFREFLEATGLIDPVTGRRLVRYCWCSDGPFDIRDFVVKQCFISKIAMPAWITGDVLDIRKAVHMLLDAAPSERPTADERSGRQYSFPIPRRMTLTIPRQLSALGLAPFQGRQHSGIDDTRNIARILSELPKRGVKLEPNTRINPRKRWHWMGKRGKVLEDYV
;
A
#
# COMPACT_ATOMS: atom_id res chain seq x y z
N MET A 1 10.15 -33.10 -54.98
CA MET A 1 10.28 -33.69 -53.64
C MET A 1 11.49 -33.08 -52.96
N SER A 2 11.29 -32.61 -51.72
CA SER A 2 12.22 -32.11 -50.67
C SER A 2 13.61 -31.61 -51.08
N THR A 3 13.91 -30.30 -51.02
CA THR A 3 14.19 -29.43 -49.85
C THR A 3 15.45 -29.78 -49.05
N ARG A 4 16.36 -28.79 -49.09
CA ARG A 4 17.74 -28.70 -48.63
C ARG A 4 17.89 -28.79 -47.10
N THR A 5 18.99 -29.41 -46.65
CA THR A 5 19.64 -29.16 -45.36
C THR A 5 21.16 -29.23 -45.57
N LEU A 6 21.88 -28.18 -45.14
CA LEU A 6 23.34 -28.06 -44.96
C LEU A 6 23.52 -26.70 -44.24
N GLN A 7 23.58 -26.67 -42.90
CA GLN A 7 24.77 -26.83 -42.05
C GLN A 7 25.96 -25.93 -42.40
N ASP A 8 26.16 -24.99 -41.47
CA ASP A 8 27.41 -24.64 -40.79
C ASP A 8 28.41 -23.68 -41.48
N TYR A 9 28.49 -22.50 -40.87
CA TYR A 9 29.46 -21.44 -41.13
C TYR A 9 30.81 -21.71 -40.45
N ILE A 10 31.86 -21.30 -41.15
CA ILE A 10 33.28 -21.43 -40.85
C ILE A 10 33.88 -20.06 -40.45
N LEU A 11 34.88 -20.10 -39.54
CA LEU A 11 36.01 -19.18 -39.26
C LEU A 11 35.73 -17.80 -38.63
N ILE A 12 36.15 -17.56 -37.37
CA ILE A 12 37.49 -17.10 -36.86
C ILE A 12 37.80 -15.63 -37.18
N GLY A 13 38.06 -14.86 -36.12
CA GLY A 13 38.78 -13.57 -36.17
C GLY A 13 38.99 -12.96 -34.78
N LEU A 14 40.22 -13.10 -34.26
CA LEU A 14 40.79 -12.41 -33.08
C LEU A 14 40.57 -10.88 -33.17
N THR A 15 40.45 -10.11 -32.08
CA THR A 15 41.58 -9.66 -31.23
C THR A 15 41.13 -9.06 -29.89
N ALA A 16 41.93 -9.30 -28.86
CA ALA A 16 41.82 -8.75 -27.51
C ALA A 16 42.28 -7.28 -27.43
N ALA A 17 41.63 -6.48 -26.57
CA ALA A 17 42.20 -5.26 -26.00
C ALA A 17 41.54 -4.89 -24.64
N LEU A 18 42.40 -4.85 -23.60
CA LEU A 18 42.39 -4.05 -22.37
C LEU A 18 41.09 -3.94 -21.53
N LEU A 19 41.02 -4.58 -20.35
CA LEU A 19 41.45 -4.09 -19.03
C LEU A 19 41.00 -2.66 -18.60
N LEU A 20 40.21 -2.67 -17.52
CA LEU A 20 40.16 -1.70 -16.40
C LEU A 20 39.61 -0.28 -16.66
N CYS A 21 38.47 0.05 -16.03
CA CYS A 21 38.48 0.91 -14.83
C CYS A 21 37.08 1.10 -14.24
N VAL A 22 37.01 0.98 -12.91
CA VAL A 22 35.83 1.13 -12.05
C VAL A 22 36.07 2.32 -11.11
N ARG A 23 35.13 3.30 -11.13
CA ARG A 23 34.82 4.33 -10.10
C ARG A 23 35.87 5.46 -9.85
N PRO A 24 35.58 6.48 -9.00
CA PRO A 24 34.78 7.67 -9.28
C PRO A 24 35.56 8.99 -9.01
N VAL A 25 35.05 10.14 -9.50
CA VAL A 25 35.66 11.46 -9.29
C VAL A 25 35.28 12.04 -7.93
N TRP A 26 36.23 12.04 -6.98
CA TRP A 26 36.32 13.02 -5.90
C TRP A 26 37.77 13.55 -5.88
N ARG A 27 37.93 14.86 -6.05
CA ARG A 27 39.12 15.66 -5.70
C ARG A 27 38.55 16.95 -5.12
N ARG A 28 39.09 17.58 -4.08
CA ARG A 28 40.48 18.06 -3.89
C ARG A 28 40.50 18.71 -2.48
N ILE A 29 41.49 18.57 -1.59
CA ILE A 29 42.76 19.35 -1.47
C ILE A 29 43.38 18.91 -0.12
N LEU A 30 44.59 18.31 -0.11
CA LEU A 30 45.90 18.79 0.43
C LEU A 30 45.93 18.98 1.97
N SER A 31 46.96 18.63 2.74
CA SER A 31 48.32 18.10 2.53
C SER A 31 48.99 17.86 3.91
N CYS A 32 50.14 17.15 3.91
CA CYS A 32 51.20 17.08 4.94
C CYS A 32 50.90 16.31 6.24
N GLU A 33 51.32 15.05 6.37
CA GLU A 33 52.68 14.54 6.70
C GLU A 33 53.17 14.73 8.16
N ARG A 34 53.31 13.56 8.80
CA ARG A 34 54.39 13.07 9.68
C ARG A 34 54.50 13.46 11.17
N LYS A 35 54.53 12.37 11.96
CA LYS A 35 55.35 12.05 13.17
C LYS A 35 55.02 12.91 14.41
N ARG A 36 54.88 12.38 15.64
CA ARG A 36 55.66 11.37 16.38
C ARG A 36 54.89 11.02 17.66
N GLU A 37 55.23 9.87 18.26
CA GLU A 37 54.83 9.43 19.59
C GLU A 37 55.08 10.46 20.69
N LEU A 38 54.22 10.45 21.72
CA LEU A 38 54.54 10.79 23.11
C LEU A 38 53.40 10.30 24.02
N THR A 39 53.65 9.19 24.71
CA THR A 39 52.90 8.76 25.90
C THR A 39 53.39 9.54 27.13
N ALA A 40 52.50 10.25 27.82
CA ALA A 40 52.68 10.65 29.22
C ALA A 40 51.30 10.83 29.87
N GLY A 41 51.17 10.29 31.08
CA GLY A 41 49.90 9.93 31.70
C GLY A 41 48.94 11.05 32.09
N ILE A 42 47.66 10.69 32.09
CA ILE A 42 46.59 11.37 32.80
C ILE A 42 45.80 10.30 33.55
N THR A 43 45.79 10.41 34.87
CA THR A 43 45.03 9.62 35.84
C THR A 43 43.52 9.75 35.57
N PRO A 44 42.71 8.68 35.63
CA PRO A 44 41.28 8.79 35.43
C PRO A 44 40.61 9.41 36.66
N LEU A 45 39.94 10.55 36.46
CA LEU A 45 39.02 11.12 37.45
C LEU A 45 37.73 10.29 37.50
N ARG A 46 37.27 10.06 38.73
CA ARG A 46 36.08 9.30 39.11
C ARG A 46 34.81 9.75 38.38
N GLY A 47 34.07 8.75 37.88
CA GLY A 47 32.62 8.62 38.05
C GLY A 47 31.73 9.65 37.38
N THR A 48 31.49 9.48 36.08
CA THR A 48 30.20 9.89 35.49
C THR A 48 29.21 8.74 35.68
N PRO A 49 28.02 8.96 36.27
CA PRO A 49 27.02 7.91 36.34
C PRO A 49 26.59 7.57 34.91
N GLU A 50 26.77 6.30 34.53
CA GLU A 50 26.07 5.70 33.40
C GLU A 50 24.57 5.88 33.65
N ILE A 51 23.95 6.79 32.91
CA ILE A 51 22.50 6.83 32.79
C ILE A 51 22.16 5.61 31.95
N SER A 52 21.92 4.48 32.64
CA SER A 52 21.27 3.30 32.10
C SER A 52 20.04 3.78 31.33
N GLY A 53 20.04 3.57 30.01
CA GLY A 53 18.87 3.78 29.19
C GLY A 53 17.72 2.99 29.82
N THR A 54 16.81 3.70 30.48
CA THR A 54 15.55 3.12 30.91
C THR A 54 14.81 2.78 29.64
N GLU A 55 14.86 1.52 29.23
CA GLU A 55 13.87 0.96 28.34
C GLU A 55 12.51 1.31 28.93
N TYR A 56 11.80 2.23 28.27
CA TYR A 56 10.40 2.46 28.52
C TYR A 56 9.65 1.21 28.06
N HIS A 57 9.70 0.15 28.87
CA HIS A 57 8.77 -0.96 28.81
C HIS A 57 7.42 -0.43 29.30
N THR A 58 6.72 0.29 28.43
CA THR A 58 5.26 0.33 28.54
C THR A 58 4.81 -1.10 28.35
N ASP A 59 4.31 -1.72 29.42
CA ASP A 59 3.57 -2.98 29.38
C ASP A 59 2.36 -2.78 28.45
N ARG A 60 2.59 -2.91 27.15
CA ARG A 60 1.59 -2.71 26.11
C ARG A 60 0.71 -3.94 26.13
N ARG A 61 -0.40 -3.85 26.86
CA ARG A 61 -1.42 -4.89 26.82
C ARG A 61 -1.89 -5.07 25.39
N ARG A 62 -1.65 -6.27 24.85
CA ARG A 62 -2.18 -6.72 23.56
C ARG A 62 -3.68 -6.43 23.51
N ALA A 63 -4.18 -5.99 22.36
CA ALA A 63 -5.60 -5.75 22.19
C ALA A 63 -6.31 -7.03 21.73
N LYS A 64 -7.55 -7.21 22.17
CA LYS A 64 -8.43 -8.27 21.63
C LYS A 64 -8.89 -7.91 20.22
N GLN A 65 -8.71 -8.83 19.29
CA GLN A 65 -8.98 -8.66 17.85
C GLN A 65 -10.11 -9.59 17.40
N GLN A 66 -11.18 -9.00 16.84
CA GLN A 66 -12.38 -9.76 16.47
C GLN A 66 -12.20 -10.55 15.17
N TYR A 67 -11.54 -9.95 14.18
CA TYR A 67 -11.34 -10.51 12.85
C TYR A 67 -10.18 -11.51 12.83
N ASP A 68 -10.26 -12.47 11.91
CA ASP A 68 -9.30 -13.56 11.74
C ASP A 68 -8.45 -13.36 10.48
N ALA A 69 -8.91 -12.54 9.54
CA ALA A 69 -8.23 -12.21 8.30
C ALA A 69 -8.54 -10.78 7.83
N PHE A 70 -7.63 -10.21 7.04
CA PHE A 70 -7.76 -8.87 6.47
C PHE A 70 -7.41 -8.90 4.98
N LEU A 71 -8.27 -8.34 4.15
CA LEU A 71 -8.05 -8.19 2.70
C LEU A 71 -7.68 -6.74 2.44
N VAL A 72 -6.39 -6.45 2.33
CA VAL A 72 -5.88 -5.11 2.02
C VAL A 72 -5.92 -4.91 0.51
N LEU A 73 -6.40 -3.75 0.07
CA LEU A 73 -6.73 -3.42 -1.32
C LEU A 73 -6.41 -1.95 -1.59
N ASP A 74 -5.85 -1.67 -2.76
CA ASP A 74 -5.75 -0.33 -3.36
C ASP A 74 -5.93 -0.45 -4.88
N VAL A 75 -7.10 -0.07 -5.40
CA VAL A 75 -7.40 -0.26 -6.83
C VAL A 75 -6.91 0.91 -7.64
N GLU A 76 -6.36 0.62 -8.82
CA GLU A 76 -6.18 1.64 -9.85
C GLU A 76 -7.40 1.66 -10.76
N GLY A 77 -7.80 2.86 -11.18
CA GLY A 77 -8.92 3.06 -12.09
C GLY A 77 -8.59 4.00 -13.24
N THR A 78 -9.31 3.86 -14.35
CA THR A 78 -9.26 4.83 -15.45
C THR A 78 -9.53 6.23 -14.92
N CYS A 79 -8.77 7.22 -15.37
CA CYS A 79 -8.90 8.58 -14.91
C CYS A 79 -8.56 9.58 -16.02
N GLU A 80 -9.04 10.80 -15.86
CA GLU A 80 -8.74 11.95 -16.71
C GLU A 80 -8.25 13.08 -15.83
N ASP A 81 -7.45 13.98 -16.39
CA ASP A 81 -7.13 15.24 -15.74
C ASP A 81 -8.33 16.20 -15.81
N GLY A 82 -8.39 17.14 -14.86
CA GLY A 82 -9.34 18.24 -14.87
C GLY A 82 -10.37 18.25 -13.73
N PRO A 83 -11.27 19.25 -13.73
CA PRO A 83 -12.10 19.60 -12.57
C PRO A 83 -13.16 18.54 -12.21
N LYS A 84 -13.50 17.64 -13.15
CA LYS A 84 -14.47 16.56 -12.93
C LYS A 84 -13.83 15.21 -12.57
N ALA A 85 -12.49 15.14 -12.42
CA ALA A 85 -11.76 13.88 -12.23
C ALA A 85 -12.29 13.01 -11.08
N PHE A 86 -12.76 13.63 -9.99
CA PHE A 86 -13.25 12.91 -8.82
C PHE A 86 -14.57 12.15 -9.06
N ASP A 87 -15.46 12.73 -9.87
CA ASP A 87 -16.74 12.12 -10.22
C ASP A 87 -16.69 11.37 -11.54
N TYR A 88 -15.53 11.24 -12.17
CA TYR A 88 -15.37 10.51 -13.44
C TYR A 88 -15.94 9.08 -13.35
N PRO A 89 -16.51 8.52 -14.44
CA PRO A 89 -16.95 7.13 -14.48
C PRO A 89 -15.76 6.17 -14.55
N ASN A 90 -14.96 6.13 -13.49
CA ASN A 90 -13.77 5.29 -13.42
C ASN A 90 -14.14 3.81 -13.58
N GLU A 91 -13.37 3.11 -14.40
CA GLU A 91 -13.35 1.65 -14.47
C GLU A 91 -12.08 1.16 -13.77
N ILE A 92 -12.18 0.12 -12.94
CA ILE A 92 -11.01 -0.51 -12.31
C ILE A 92 -10.13 -1.13 -13.39
N ILE A 93 -8.83 -0.89 -13.32
CA ILE A 93 -7.79 -1.38 -14.26
C ILE A 93 -6.68 -2.17 -13.55
N GLU A 94 -6.58 -2.10 -12.23
CA GLU A 94 -5.76 -3.00 -11.41
C GLU A 94 -6.52 -3.40 -10.15
N TRP A 95 -6.52 -4.69 -9.83
CA TRP A 95 -7.11 -5.28 -8.63
C TRP A 95 -6.04 -6.06 -7.85
N PRO A 96 -5.35 -5.40 -6.91
CA PRO A 96 -4.40 -6.04 -6.01
C PRO A 96 -5.03 -6.30 -4.64
N VAL A 97 -4.70 -7.44 -4.05
CA VAL A 97 -5.09 -7.80 -2.69
C VAL A 97 -3.95 -8.48 -1.96
N CYS A 98 -3.62 -7.99 -0.77
CA CYS A 98 -2.81 -8.74 0.21
C CYS A 98 -3.75 -9.32 1.28
N LEU A 99 -3.72 -10.64 1.46
CA LEU A 99 -4.40 -11.33 2.54
C LEU A 99 -3.48 -11.41 3.76
N LEU A 100 -3.90 -10.80 4.87
CA LEU A 100 -3.19 -10.88 6.14
C LEU A 100 -3.94 -11.75 7.15
N ARG A 101 -3.19 -12.51 7.95
CA ARG A 101 -3.69 -13.26 9.11
C ARG A 101 -2.81 -13.01 10.33
N TRP A 102 -3.35 -13.34 11.51
CA TRP A 102 -2.60 -13.25 12.76
C TRP A 102 -1.62 -14.40 12.88
N LYS A 103 -0.36 -14.10 13.16
CA LYS A 103 0.68 -15.10 13.45
C LYS A 103 0.65 -15.58 14.91
N ASP A 104 -0.02 -14.84 15.79
CA ASP A 104 0.11 -14.94 17.24
C ASP A 104 -1.22 -14.87 18.01
N LYS A 105 -2.37 -14.99 17.34
CA LYS A 105 -3.68 -14.87 18.00
C LYS A 105 -3.92 -16.03 18.96
N ASN A 106 -4.09 -15.71 20.24
CA ASN A 106 -4.39 -16.71 21.27
C ASN A 106 -5.89 -17.05 21.33
N GLU A 107 -6.26 -18.06 22.12
CA GLU A 107 -7.64 -18.54 22.28
C GLU A 107 -8.60 -17.47 22.83
N GLU A 108 -8.09 -16.53 23.63
CA GLU A 108 -8.86 -15.41 24.18
C GLU A 108 -9.11 -14.28 23.17
N GLY A 109 -8.43 -14.34 22.01
CA GLY A 109 -8.53 -13.41 20.90
C GLY A 109 -7.54 -12.24 20.92
N PHE A 110 -6.53 -12.26 21.78
CA PHE A 110 -5.46 -11.27 21.80
C PHE A 110 -4.43 -11.55 20.70
N ALA A 111 -4.13 -10.53 19.89
CA ALA A 111 -3.20 -10.62 18.77
C ALA A 111 -2.56 -9.26 18.48
N GLU A 112 -1.32 -9.27 18.00
CA GLU A 112 -0.63 -8.06 17.55
C GLU A 112 0.23 -8.26 16.29
N GLY A 113 0.57 -9.50 15.95
CA GLY A 113 1.38 -9.82 14.80
C GLY A 113 0.52 -10.18 13.59
N LEU A 114 0.48 -9.31 12.58
CA LEU A 114 -0.04 -9.65 11.26
C LEU A 114 1.09 -10.09 10.32
N GLU A 115 0.78 -11.01 9.43
CA GLU A 115 1.62 -11.41 8.31
C GLU A 115 0.81 -11.54 7.03
N ILE A 116 1.42 -11.21 5.89
CA ILE A 116 0.84 -11.47 4.57
C ILE A 116 0.98 -12.97 4.28
N VAL A 117 -0.13 -13.68 4.17
CA VAL A 117 -0.16 -15.13 3.91
C VAL A 117 -0.42 -15.46 2.45
N SER A 118 -0.96 -14.52 1.67
CA SER A 118 -1.18 -14.68 0.24
C SER A 118 -1.38 -13.32 -0.43
N GLU A 119 -1.11 -13.25 -1.73
CA GLU A 119 -1.40 -12.09 -2.57
C GLU A 119 -2.23 -12.52 -3.78
N PHE A 120 -3.08 -11.63 -4.27
CA PHE A 120 -3.76 -11.72 -5.56
C PHE A 120 -3.50 -10.42 -6.32
N ARG A 121 -3.28 -10.52 -7.63
CA ARG A 121 -3.14 -9.34 -8.48
C ARG A 121 -3.66 -9.68 -9.87
N SER A 122 -4.47 -8.79 -10.44
CA SER A 122 -4.83 -8.83 -11.85
C SER A 122 -5.00 -7.42 -12.38
N PHE A 123 -4.55 -7.20 -13.62
CA PHE A 123 -5.05 -6.08 -14.41
C PHE A 123 -6.49 -6.35 -14.83
N VAL A 124 -7.22 -5.30 -15.21
CA VAL A 124 -8.61 -5.40 -15.65
C VAL A 124 -8.79 -4.60 -16.92
N ARG A 125 -9.45 -5.21 -17.91
CA ARG A 125 -9.78 -4.53 -19.16
C ARG A 125 -11.01 -3.63 -18.98
N PRO A 126 -10.89 -2.30 -19.16
CA PRO A 126 -12.05 -1.42 -19.18
C PRO A 126 -12.91 -1.70 -20.42
N THR A 127 -14.23 -1.60 -20.26
CA THR A 127 -15.23 -1.98 -21.26
C THR A 127 -16.06 -0.80 -21.76
N TRP A 128 -16.21 0.26 -20.97
CA TRP A 128 -16.89 1.48 -21.39
C TRP A 128 -15.92 2.45 -22.09
N LYS A 129 -14.75 2.69 -21.52
CA LYS A 129 -13.65 3.43 -22.17
C LYS A 129 -12.36 2.60 -22.16
N PRO A 130 -12.18 1.70 -23.15
CA PRO A 130 -11.05 0.77 -23.18
C PRO A 130 -9.67 1.42 -23.35
N GLN A 131 -9.61 2.64 -23.92
CA GLN A 131 -8.37 3.36 -24.16
C GLN A 131 -8.02 4.22 -22.95
N LEU A 132 -6.87 3.96 -22.34
CA LEU A 132 -6.34 4.72 -21.21
C LEU A 132 -5.89 6.10 -21.69
N SER A 133 -6.18 7.13 -20.89
CA SER A 133 -5.65 8.47 -21.13
C SER A 133 -4.14 8.50 -20.86
N GLU A 134 -3.43 9.44 -21.49
CA GLU A 134 -2.01 9.67 -21.21
C GLU A 134 -1.79 9.98 -19.73
N PHE A 135 -2.67 10.79 -19.12
CA PHE A 135 -2.63 11.08 -17.69
C PHE A 135 -2.72 9.80 -16.84
N CYS A 136 -3.66 8.91 -17.16
CA CYS A 136 -3.86 7.65 -16.43
C CYS A 136 -2.64 6.74 -16.51
N THR A 137 -2.07 6.57 -17.70
CA THR A 137 -0.86 5.74 -17.91
C THR A 137 0.36 6.34 -17.19
N GLN A 138 0.54 7.66 -17.23
CA GLN A 138 1.64 8.33 -16.52
C GLN A 138 1.48 8.25 -15.00
N LEU A 139 0.26 8.44 -14.49
CA LEU A 139 -0.04 8.38 -13.06
C LEU A 139 0.18 6.95 -12.54
N THR A 140 -0.47 5.96 -13.14
CA THR A 140 -0.50 4.58 -12.64
C THR A 140 0.71 3.73 -13.07
N GLY A 141 1.37 4.11 -14.17
CA GLY A 141 2.41 3.30 -14.80
C GLY A 141 1.86 2.06 -15.51
N ILE A 142 0.54 1.91 -15.64
CA ILE A 142 -0.11 0.82 -16.37
C ILE A 142 -0.14 1.18 -17.86
N ALA A 143 0.48 0.34 -18.68
CA ALA A 143 0.49 0.49 -20.13
C ALA A 143 -0.80 -0.08 -20.76
N GLN A 144 -1.16 0.42 -21.94
CA GLN A 144 -2.36 0.01 -22.65
C GLN A 144 -2.37 -1.51 -22.93
N GLU A 145 -1.21 -2.07 -23.30
CA GLU A 145 -1.08 -3.49 -23.63
C GLU A 145 -1.38 -4.40 -22.43
N GLN A 146 -1.18 -3.91 -21.19
CA GLN A 146 -1.46 -4.66 -19.97
C GLN A 146 -2.96 -4.80 -19.73
N VAL A 147 -3.76 -3.78 -20.07
CA VAL A 147 -5.22 -3.84 -19.93
C VAL A 147 -5.90 -4.47 -21.15
N ASP A 148 -5.30 -4.37 -22.34
CA ASP A 148 -5.87 -4.98 -23.57
C ASP A 148 -5.99 -6.51 -23.47
N GLY A 149 -4.95 -7.15 -22.91
CA GLY A 149 -4.89 -8.60 -22.68
C GLY A 149 -5.51 -9.07 -21.36
N ALA A 150 -6.00 -8.15 -20.52
CA ALA A 150 -6.52 -8.47 -19.20
C ALA A 150 -7.96 -9.04 -19.24
N PRO A 151 -8.38 -9.79 -18.19
CA PRO A 151 -9.78 -10.15 -18.02
C PRO A 151 -10.66 -8.91 -17.86
N THR A 152 -11.91 -9.01 -18.27
CA THR A 152 -12.95 -8.05 -17.87
C THR A 152 -13.20 -8.13 -16.37
N PHE A 153 -13.83 -7.11 -15.79
CA PHE A 153 -14.12 -7.10 -14.36
C PHE A 153 -14.94 -8.32 -13.91
N THR A 154 -15.89 -8.79 -14.71
CA THR A 154 -16.69 -9.98 -14.39
C THR A 154 -15.85 -11.25 -14.34
N GLU A 155 -14.94 -11.44 -15.31
CA GLU A 155 -14.02 -12.58 -15.34
C GLU A 155 -13.00 -12.51 -14.19
N LEU A 156 -12.56 -11.30 -13.84
CA LEU A 156 -11.74 -11.08 -12.65
C LEU A 156 -12.46 -11.55 -11.37
N LEU A 157 -13.75 -11.22 -11.20
CA LEU A 157 -14.50 -11.64 -10.01
C LEU A 157 -14.60 -13.16 -9.86
N ASP A 158 -14.63 -13.90 -10.97
CA ASP A 158 -14.61 -15.37 -10.94
C ASP A 158 -13.25 -15.87 -10.42
N SER A 159 -12.14 -15.41 -11.00
CA SER A 159 -10.79 -15.78 -10.52
C SER A 159 -10.51 -15.32 -9.08
N PHE A 160 -11.06 -14.16 -8.68
CA PHE A 160 -10.91 -13.67 -7.31
C PHE A 160 -11.77 -14.49 -6.33
N ARG A 161 -12.93 -14.96 -6.76
CA ARG A 161 -13.73 -15.90 -5.95
C ARG A 161 -12.95 -17.19 -5.70
N GLU A 162 -12.32 -17.76 -6.72
CA GLU A 162 -11.45 -18.94 -6.57
C GLU A 162 -10.32 -18.69 -5.57
N PHE A 163 -9.72 -17.49 -5.58
CA PHE A 163 -8.74 -17.09 -4.57
C PHE A 163 -9.32 -17.08 -3.14
N LEU A 164 -10.53 -16.55 -2.94
CA LEU A 164 -11.18 -16.55 -1.62
C LEU A 164 -11.51 -17.98 -1.14
N GLU A 165 -11.85 -18.88 -2.05
CA GLU A 165 -12.12 -20.30 -1.79
C GLU A 165 -10.81 -21.02 -1.41
N ALA A 166 -9.76 -20.88 -2.22
CA ALA A 166 -8.45 -21.50 -1.99
C ALA A 166 -7.78 -21.02 -0.69
N THR A 167 -8.06 -19.80 -0.26
CA THR A 167 -7.53 -19.22 0.99
C THR A 167 -8.41 -19.47 2.22
N GLY A 168 -9.48 -20.24 2.07
CA GLY A 168 -10.38 -20.64 3.16
C GLY A 168 -11.15 -19.48 3.77
N LEU A 169 -11.43 -18.43 2.99
CA LEU A 169 -12.24 -17.29 3.44
C LEU A 169 -13.73 -17.53 3.22
N ILE A 170 -14.08 -18.26 2.15
CA ILE A 170 -15.44 -18.64 1.82
C ILE A 170 -15.54 -20.12 1.45
N ASP A 171 -16.72 -20.68 1.64
CA ASP A 171 -17.05 -22.06 1.29
C ASP A 171 -17.23 -22.18 -0.25
N PRO A 172 -16.53 -23.11 -0.93
CA PRO A 172 -16.57 -23.21 -2.39
C PRO A 172 -17.96 -23.49 -2.98
N VAL A 173 -18.81 -24.20 -2.22
CA VAL A 173 -20.13 -24.63 -2.70
C VAL A 173 -21.19 -23.57 -2.41
N THR A 174 -21.23 -23.08 -1.17
CA THR A 174 -22.29 -22.19 -0.68
C THR A 174 -21.93 -20.71 -0.76
N GLY A 175 -20.66 -20.37 -0.96
CA GLY A 175 -20.16 -18.99 -0.95
C GLY A 175 -20.25 -18.29 0.41
N ARG A 176 -20.56 -19.03 1.49
CA ARG A 176 -20.68 -18.49 2.84
C ARG A 176 -19.29 -18.20 3.41
N ARG A 177 -19.18 -17.14 4.21
CA ARG A 177 -17.95 -16.81 4.93
C ARG A 177 -17.59 -17.93 5.91
N LEU A 178 -16.36 -18.43 5.85
CA LEU A 178 -15.81 -19.42 6.77
C LEU A 178 -15.14 -18.77 7.99
N VAL A 179 -14.63 -17.55 7.82
CA VAL A 179 -13.98 -16.77 8.89
C VAL A 179 -14.48 -15.32 8.90
N ARG A 180 -14.26 -14.61 10.00
CA ARG A 180 -14.51 -13.16 10.04
C ARG A 180 -13.35 -12.46 9.36
N TYR A 181 -13.56 -11.95 8.15
CA TYR A 181 -12.59 -11.10 7.47
C TYR A 181 -13.12 -9.68 7.24
N CYS A 182 -12.19 -8.73 7.23
CA CYS A 182 -12.45 -7.30 7.01
C CYS A 182 -11.66 -6.83 5.79
N TRP A 183 -12.28 -6.00 4.96
CA TRP A 183 -11.58 -5.31 3.88
C TRP A 183 -10.86 -4.08 4.43
N CYS A 184 -9.70 -3.75 3.86
CA CYS A 184 -8.87 -2.65 4.33
C CYS A 184 -8.33 -1.82 3.16
N SER A 185 -8.46 -0.50 3.23
CA SER A 185 -7.99 0.42 2.17
C SER A 185 -7.47 1.73 2.76
N ASP A 186 -6.66 2.47 1.99
CA ASP A 186 -6.20 3.82 2.36
C ASP A 186 -7.24 4.89 2.01
N GLY A 187 -8.24 5.00 2.88
CA GLY A 187 -9.40 5.85 2.65
C GLY A 187 -10.62 5.05 2.16
N PRO A 188 -11.74 5.73 1.90
CA PRO A 188 -12.99 5.05 1.62
C PRO A 188 -13.19 4.71 0.12
N PHE A 189 -12.35 5.23 -0.77
CA PHE A 189 -12.70 5.36 -2.20
C PHE A 189 -12.78 4.03 -2.93
N ASP A 190 -11.85 3.11 -2.69
CA ASP A 190 -11.75 1.82 -3.38
C ASP A 190 -13.07 1.06 -3.38
N ILE A 191 -13.59 0.79 -2.19
CA ILE A 191 -14.79 -0.04 -2.06
C ILE A 191 -16.06 0.80 -2.13
N ARG A 192 -16.09 1.96 -1.48
CA ARG A 192 -17.31 2.80 -1.43
C ARG A 192 -17.66 3.38 -2.80
N ASP A 193 -16.64 3.72 -3.59
CA ASP A 193 -16.81 4.45 -4.84
C ASP A 193 -16.38 3.60 -6.06
N PHE A 194 -15.12 3.17 -6.17
CA PHE A 194 -14.64 2.45 -7.37
C PHE A 194 -15.37 1.13 -7.61
N VAL A 195 -15.50 0.26 -6.60
CA VAL A 195 -16.22 -1.00 -6.78
C VAL A 195 -17.70 -0.77 -7.11
N VAL A 196 -18.34 0.25 -6.52
CA VAL A 196 -19.75 0.57 -6.81
C VAL A 196 -19.92 1.07 -8.24
N LYS A 197 -19.04 1.99 -8.70
CA LYS A 197 -19.00 2.47 -10.08
C LYS A 197 -18.77 1.31 -11.05
N GLN A 198 -17.78 0.46 -10.77
CA GLN A 198 -17.42 -0.68 -11.61
C GLN A 198 -18.56 -1.70 -11.73
N CYS A 199 -19.23 -2.04 -10.62
CA CYS A 199 -20.38 -2.95 -10.65
C CYS A 199 -21.52 -2.38 -11.51
N PHE A 200 -21.77 -1.07 -11.42
CA PHE A 200 -22.77 -0.41 -12.26
C PHE A 200 -22.40 -0.49 -13.75
N ILE A 201 -21.17 -0.14 -14.13
CA ILE A 201 -20.69 -0.17 -15.52
C ILE A 201 -20.71 -1.62 -16.07
N SER A 202 -20.29 -2.57 -15.25
CA SER A 202 -20.28 -4.00 -15.58
C SER A 202 -21.67 -4.66 -15.55
N LYS A 203 -22.72 -3.91 -15.16
CA LYS A 203 -24.11 -4.37 -15.10
C LYS A 203 -24.32 -5.58 -14.18
N ILE A 204 -23.57 -5.64 -13.09
CA ILE A 204 -23.67 -6.70 -12.09
C ILE A 204 -24.09 -6.15 -10.72
N ALA A 205 -24.67 -7.01 -9.90
CA ALA A 205 -24.82 -6.71 -8.49
C ALA A 205 -23.46 -6.78 -7.79
N MET A 206 -23.24 -5.92 -6.79
CA MET A 206 -22.04 -5.97 -5.98
C MET A 206 -21.99 -7.32 -5.22
N PRO A 207 -20.91 -8.11 -5.35
CA PRO A 207 -20.81 -9.40 -4.69
C PRO A 207 -20.92 -9.31 -3.17
N ALA A 208 -21.65 -10.24 -2.56
CA ALA A 208 -21.94 -10.23 -1.12
C ALA A 208 -20.66 -10.25 -0.25
N TRP A 209 -19.60 -10.90 -0.73
CA TRP A 209 -18.32 -10.99 -0.04
C TRP A 209 -17.56 -9.66 0.00
N ILE A 210 -17.83 -8.71 -0.91
CA ILE A 210 -17.28 -7.33 -0.87
C ILE A 210 -18.11 -6.42 0.05
N THR A 211 -19.44 -6.57 0.05
CA THR A 211 -20.37 -5.67 0.77
C THR A 211 -20.29 -5.72 2.30
N GLY A 212 -19.32 -6.42 2.88
CA GLY A 212 -19.18 -6.57 4.31
C GLY A 212 -18.40 -5.44 4.97
N ASP A 213 -17.65 -5.83 5.99
CA ASP A 213 -16.90 -4.95 6.87
C ASP A 213 -15.70 -4.28 6.17
N VAL A 214 -15.57 -2.95 6.32
CA VAL A 214 -14.47 -2.14 5.77
C VAL A 214 -13.80 -1.28 6.84
N LEU A 215 -12.48 -1.43 6.94
CA LEU A 215 -11.56 -0.61 7.71
C LEU A 215 -10.81 0.36 6.78
N ASP A 216 -11.14 1.64 6.88
CA ASP A 216 -10.32 2.73 6.35
C ASP A 216 -9.13 2.94 7.29
N ILE A 217 -7.96 2.54 6.80
CA ILE A 217 -6.69 2.56 7.56
C ILE A 217 -6.28 4.00 7.85
N ARG A 218 -6.53 4.93 6.93
CA ARG A 218 -6.22 6.35 7.12
C ARG A 218 -6.90 6.92 8.35
N LYS A 219 -8.19 6.59 8.54
CA LYS A 219 -8.93 6.98 9.74
C LYS A 219 -8.36 6.35 11.00
N ALA A 220 -7.99 5.08 10.95
CA ALA A 220 -7.41 4.40 12.11
C ALA A 220 -6.06 5.01 12.52
N VAL A 221 -5.20 5.35 11.55
CA VAL A 221 -3.95 6.08 11.80
C VAL A 221 -4.23 7.47 12.38
N HIS A 222 -5.19 8.22 11.82
CA HIS A 222 -5.58 9.51 12.37
C HIS A 222 -6.02 9.41 13.84
N MET A 223 -6.91 8.47 14.16
CA MET A 223 -7.38 8.26 15.54
C MET A 223 -6.24 7.89 16.50
N LEU A 224 -5.29 7.08 16.06
CA LEU A 224 -4.12 6.73 16.85
C LEU A 224 -3.24 7.95 17.13
N LEU A 225 -2.99 8.79 16.12
CA LEU A 225 -2.17 10.00 16.26
C LEU A 225 -2.86 11.05 17.13
N ASP A 226 -4.19 11.20 17.02
CA ASP A 226 -4.98 12.12 17.85
C ASP A 226 -5.06 11.67 19.32
N ALA A 227 -4.98 10.36 19.58
CA ALA A 227 -4.99 9.80 20.92
C ALA A 227 -3.62 9.86 21.63
N ALA A 228 -2.54 10.16 20.90
CA ALA A 228 -1.22 10.31 21.50
C ALA A 228 -1.17 11.56 22.41
N PRO A 229 -0.66 11.45 23.65
CA PRO A 229 -0.55 12.61 24.52
C PRO A 229 0.34 13.66 23.86
N SER A 230 -0.18 14.88 23.66
CA SER A 230 0.64 16.00 23.23
C SER A 230 1.77 16.21 24.24
N GLU A 231 3.02 15.97 23.84
CA GLU A 231 4.18 16.45 24.59
C GLU A 231 4.10 17.99 24.60
N ARG A 232 3.67 18.57 25.72
CA ARG A 232 3.82 20.01 25.92
C ARG A 232 5.32 20.26 26.15
N PRO A 233 6.00 21.11 25.36
CA PRO A 233 7.39 21.43 25.61
C PRO A 233 7.52 22.05 27.01
N THR A 234 8.56 21.62 27.74
CA THR A 234 8.90 22.17 29.05
C THR A 234 9.28 23.65 28.90
N ALA A 235 9.13 24.43 29.99
CA ALA A 235 9.31 25.88 29.96
C ALA A 235 10.69 26.34 29.47
N ASP A 236 11.70 25.46 29.53
CA ASP A 236 13.10 25.75 29.17
C ASP A 236 13.37 25.72 27.65
N GLU A 237 12.57 24.96 26.88
CA GLU A 237 12.72 24.87 25.41
C GLU A 237 12.11 26.07 24.67
N ARG A 238 11.47 27.00 25.39
CA ARG A 238 10.78 28.17 24.82
C ARG A 238 11.73 29.27 24.32
N SER A 239 13.01 29.23 24.69
CA SER A 239 13.97 30.29 24.37
C SER A 239 14.63 30.19 23.00
N GLY A 240 14.42 29.11 22.23
CA GLY A 240 15.15 28.87 20.98
C GLY A 240 14.35 28.46 19.74
N ARG A 241 13.03 28.20 19.84
CA ARG A 241 12.25 27.77 18.66
C ARG A 241 11.41 28.91 18.09
N GLN A 242 11.99 29.56 17.09
CA GLN A 242 11.27 30.40 16.14
C GLN A 242 10.23 29.53 15.40
N TYR A 243 8.95 29.78 15.66
CA TYR A 243 7.76 29.22 15.00
C TYR A 243 7.72 27.69 14.86
N SER A 244 7.36 26.98 15.94
CA SER A 244 6.67 25.69 15.77
C SER A 244 5.25 25.97 15.28
N PHE A 245 5.07 26.00 13.96
CA PHE A 245 3.75 26.04 13.34
C PHE A 245 2.92 24.85 13.88
N PRO A 246 1.73 25.08 14.45
CA PRO A 246 0.83 23.98 14.77
C PRO A 246 0.57 23.21 13.48
N ILE A 247 0.77 21.88 13.51
CA ILE A 247 0.48 21.00 12.36
C ILE A 247 -0.95 21.32 11.91
N PRO A 248 -1.17 21.79 10.66
CA PRO A 248 -2.51 22.12 10.21
C PRO A 248 -3.40 20.89 10.35
N ARG A 249 -4.57 21.02 10.99
CA ARG A 249 -5.62 19.98 11.15
C ARG A 249 -6.22 19.46 9.82
N ARG A 250 -5.52 19.62 8.70
CA ARG A 250 -5.99 19.34 7.33
C ARG A 250 -4.89 18.81 6.40
N MET A 251 -3.78 18.27 6.92
CA MET A 251 -2.88 17.51 6.05
C MET A 251 -3.47 16.12 5.78
N THR A 252 -3.74 15.81 4.52
CA THR A 252 -4.12 14.45 4.11
C THR A 252 -2.96 13.51 4.42
N LEU A 253 -3.26 12.43 5.15
CA LEU A 253 -2.31 11.35 5.45
C LEU A 253 -2.22 10.41 4.24
N THR A 254 -1.41 10.79 3.25
CA THR A 254 -1.02 9.88 2.15
C THR A 254 -0.26 8.67 2.71
N ILE A 255 -0.20 7.55 1.96
CA ILE A 255 0.51 6.33 2.38
C ILE A 255 1.96 6.64 2.86
N PRO A 256 2.80 7.41 2.13
CA PRO A 256 4.14 7.76 2.63
C PRO A 256 4.14 8.54 3.95
N ARG A 257 3.14 9.42 4.15
CA ARG A 257 3.01 10.18 5.39
C ARG A 257 2.56 9.31 6.55
N GLN A 258 1.68 8.33 6.31
CA GLN A 258 1.29 7.35 7.33
C GLN A 258 2.47 6.50 7.75
N LEU A 259 3.26 5.99 6.80
CA LEU A 259 4.50 5.25 7.08
C LEU A 259 5.45 6.08 7.96
N SER A 260 5.69 7.34 7.57
CA SER A 260 6.54 8.26 8.32
C SER A 260 6.00 8.57 9.73
N ALA A 261 4.70 8.86 9.85
CA ALA A 261 4.05 9.14 11.14
C ALA A 261 4.08 7.94 12.09
N LEU A 262 4.10 6.72 11.54
CA LEU A 262 4.28 5.49 12.31
C LEU A 262 5.76 5.11 12.49
N GLY A 263 6.73 5.89 12.01
CA GLY A 263 8.15 5.55 12.12
C GLY A 263 8.53 4.25 11.38
N LEU A 264 7.75 3.85 10.36
CA LEU A 264 8.06 2.73 9.49
C LEU A 264 9.05 3.17 8.41
N ALA A 265 9.78 2.19 7.84
CA ALA A 265 10.65 2.48 6.69
C ALA A 265 9.84 3.11 5.55
N PRO A 266 10.47 3.95 4.68
CA PRO A 266 9.78 4.67 3.62
C PRO A 266 8.96 3.77 2.67
N PHE A 267 8.15 4.43 1.84
CA PHE A 267 7.37 3.79 0.79
C PHE A 267 8.28 2.91 -0.09
N GLN A 268 7.84 1.68 -0.36
CA GLN A 268 8.55 0.72 -1.21
C GLN A 268 7.84 0.54 -2.55
N GLY A 269 8.58 0.56 -3.65
CA GLY A 269 8.01 0.42 -4.99
C GLY A 269 7.58 1.76 -5.59
N ARG A 270 6.61 1.71 -6.50
CA ARG A 270 6.09 2.87 -7.24
C ARG A 270 4.74 3.31 -6.65
N GLN A 271 4.62 4.57 -6.27
CA GLN A 271 3.32 5.15 -5.89
C GLN A 271 2.35 5.12 -7.07
N HIS A 272 1.06 4.90 -6.82
CA HIS A 272 0.03 4.66 -7.83
C HIS A 272 0.29 3.39 -8.65
N SER A 273 1.03 2.42 -8.08
CA SER A 273 0.96 1.04 -8.52
C SER A 273 0.19 0.30 -7.46
N GLY A 274 -1.00 -0.19 -7.80
CA GLY A 274 -1.93 -0.69 -6.81
C GLY A 274 -1.32 -1.79 -5.93
N ILE A 275 -0.50 -2.69 -6.50
CA ILE A 275 0.17 -3.73 -5.70
C ILE A 275 1.21 -3.18 -4.72
N ASP A 276 1.99 -2.18 -5.12
CA ASP A 276 3.01 -1.58 -4.26
C ASP A 276 2.33 -0.76 -3.16
N ASP A 277 1.28 0.00 -3.49
CA ASP A 277 0.46 0.71 -2.52
C ASP A 277 -0.20 -0.26 -1.53
N THR A 278 -0.82 -1.34 -2.02
CA THR A 278 -1.42 -2.41 -1.20
C THR A 278 -0.43 -3.00 -0.20
N ARG A 279 0.81 -3.30 -0.63
CA ARG A 279 1.86 -3.82 0.26
C ARG A 279 2.27 -2.80 1.31
N ASN A 280 2.37 -1.51 0.96
CA ASN A 280 2.68 -0.47 1.93
C ASN A 280 1.53 -0.24 2.92
N ILE A 281 0.28 -0.34 2.47
CA ILE A 281 -0.91 -0.30 3.33
C ILE A 281 -0.91 -1.52 4.28
N ALA A 282 -0.54 -2.71 3.79
CA ALA A 282 -0.40 -3.90 4.62
C ALA A 282 0.66 -3.72 5.73
N ARG A 283 1.77 -3.02 5.44
CA ARG A 283 2.78 -2.64 6.45
C ARG A 283 2.21 -1.69 7.50
N ILE A 284 1.41 -0.70 7.08
CA ILE A 284 0.72 0.22 8.00
C ILE A 284 -0.27 -0.55 8.88
N LEU A 285 -1.14 -1.37 8.29
CA LEU A 285 -2.12 -2.18 8.99
C LEU A 285 -1.45 -3.09 10.04
N SER A 286 -0.33 -3.71 9.68
CA SER A 286 0.43 -4.61 10.56
C SER A 286 1.06 -3.89 11.75
N GLU A 287 1.23 -2.57 11.69
CA GLU A 287 1.82 -1.77 12.77
C GLU A 287 0.78 -1.28 13.78
N LEU A 288 -0.46 -1.06 13.34
CA LEU A 288 -1.56 -0.60 14.20
C LEU A 288 -1.78 -1.48 15.45
N PRO A 289 -1.93 -2.81 15.35
CA PRO A 289 -2.23 -3.63 16.53
C PRO A 289 -1.05 -3.73 17.52
N LYS A 290 0.20 -3.59 17.07
CA LYS A 290 1.39 -3.45 17.95
C LYS A 290 1.38 -2.18 18.79
N ARG A 291 0.53 -1.22 18.41
CA ARG A 291 0.28 0.03 19.15
C ARG A 291 -1.01 -0.03 19.97
N GLY A 292 -1.56 -1.24 20.15
CA GLY A 292 -2.78 -1.47 20.92
C GLY A 292 -4.07 -1.11 20.18
N VAL A 293 -4.01 -0.83 18.88
CA VAL A 293 -5.20 -0.52 18.09
C VAL A 293 -6.02 -1.78 17.84
N LYS A 294 -7.31 -1.71 18.13
CA LYS A 294 -8.28 -2.74 17.70
C LYS A 294 -8.65 -2.49 16.24
N LEU A 295 -8.51 -3.50 15.41
CA LEU A 295 -8.82 -3.41 13.99
C LEU A 295 -10.31 -3.66 13.78
N GLU A 296 -11.08 -2.58 13.69
CA GLU A 296 -12.54 -2.61 13.60
C GLU A 296 -13.05 -1.80 12.38
N PRO A 297 -14.16 -2.20 11.75
CA PRO A 297 -14.69 -1.49 10.60
C PRO A 297 -15.13 -0.09 10.98
N ASN A 298 -14.78 0.88 10.15
CA ASN A 298 -15.03 2.31 10.40
C ASN A 298 -15.59 3.03 9.15
N THR A 299 -15.94 2.26 8.12
CA THR A 299 -16.45 2.77 6.85
C THR A 299 -17.68 1.99 6.43
N ARG A 300 -18.75 2.74 6.09
CA ARG A 300 -19.99 2.17 5.56
C ARG A 300 -19.98 2.28 4.04
N ILE A 301 -20.36 1.20 3.37
CA ILE A 301 -20.58 1.17 1.92
C ILE A 301 -22.07 1.41 1.65
N ASN A 302 -22.38 2.18 0.61
CA ASN A 302 -23.72 2.22 0.03
C ASN A 302 -23.66 1.67 -1.40
N PRO A 303 -23.96 0.37 -1.62
CA PRO A 303 -23.94 -0.23 -2.95
C PRO A 303 -24.95 0.38 -3.93
N ARG A 304 -25.90 1.18 -3.42
CA ARG A 304 -26.92 1.89 -4.21
C ARG A 304 -26.56 3.36 -4.44
N LYS A 305 -25.37 3.81 -4.04
CA LYS A 305 -24.89 5.16 -4.33
C LYS A 305 -24.95 5.39 -5.85
N ARG A 306 -25.43 6.57 -6.24
CA ARG A 306 -25.55 6.97 -7.65
C ARG A 306 -24.76 8.24 -7.91
N TRP A 307 -24.20 8.31 -9.10
CA TRP A 307 -23.57 9.50 -9.66
C TRP A 307 -24.45 10.07 -10.77
N HIS A 308 -24.28 11.35 -11.07
CA HIS A 308 -25.12 12.08 -12.02
C HIS A 308 -25.06 11.52 -13.45
N TRP A 309 -23.94 10.91 -13.84
CA TRP A 309 -23.78 10.20 -15.12
C TRP A 309 -24.37 8.78 -15.15
N MET A 310 -24.90 8.26 -14.03
CA MET A 310 -25.44 6.89 -13.99
C MET A 310 -26.89 6.82 -14.48
N GLY A 311 -27.07 6.41 -15.73
CA GLY A 311 -28.37 6.10 -16.34
C GLY A 311 -28.98 4.77 -15.89
N LYS A 312 -30.01 4.31 -16.63
CA LYS A 312 -30.66 3.01 -16.34
C LYS A 312 -29.78 1.85 -16.79
N ARG A 313 -29.83 0.74 -16.05
CA ARG A 313 -29.24 -0.57 -16.45
C ARG A 313 -27.75 -0.50 -16.86
N GLY A 314 -26.93 0.21 -16.09
CA GLY A 314 -25.49 0.33 -16.34
C GLY A 314 -25.09 1.27 -17.47
N LYS A 315 -26.02 2.06 -18.02
CA LYS A 315 -25.70 3.07 -19.03
C LYS A 315 -24.99 4.26 -18.39
N VAL A 316 -23.80 4.60 -18.90
CA VAL A 316 -23.14 5.89 -18.63
C VAL A 316 -23.75 6.96 -19.54
N LEU A 317 -24.10 8.11 -18.97
CA LEU A 317 -24.67 9.26 -19.67
C LEU A 317 -23.53 10.23 -20.02
N GLU A 318 -23.07 10.21 -21.26
CA GLU A 318 -21.87 10.96 -21.68
C GLU A 318 -22.03 12.48 -21.58
N ASP A 319 -23.25 13.01 -21.73
CA ASP A 319 -23.54 14.44 -21.56
C ASP A 319 -23.17 14.98 -20.16
N TYR A 320 -22.96 14.09 -19.19
CA TYR A 320 -22.64 14.40 -17.80
C TYR A 320 -21.16 14.19 -17.46
N VAL A 321 -20.41 13.52 -18.34
CA VAL A 321 -18.98 13.22 -18.15
C VAL A 321 -18.13 14.47 -18.36
#